data_AF-A0A6L5Z5R4-F1
#
_entry.id   AF-A0A6L5Z5R4-F1
#
_cell.length_a   1.000
_cell.length_b   1.000
_cell.length_c   1.000
_cell.angle_alpha   90.00
_cell.angle_beta   90.00
_cell.angle_gamma   90.00
#
_symmetry.space_group_name_H-M   'P 1'
#
loop_
_entity.id
_entity.type
_entity.pdbx_description
1 polymer ?
#
loop_
_entity_poly.entity_id
_entity_poly.type
_entity_poly.pdbx_seq_one_letter_code
_entity_poly.pdbx_strand_id
1 'polypeptide(L)'
;MSFKVTIGKRDPKAGSRLGPTHNVTVSAPRHLFTRQVENWLFLQGLNRLSGRDGLEVWSTRYTSAPPAIYVAAYMDWKHGAHFPGDTRRMLEMARGRHEGDDDIGAFLGTAPDAGNEPLKIAAGTNEFIANCSNANIARRQLLEGAGWMPLRNPGERIVAAFGERPYITRDPLIAANLEPFMIDAARARLRERMAIFHANIKRSNFHEAPADFAVLAPDDLDYLPFQKTGIQAILDEAKGGIIADDMGLGKTMQAIGIINGRPQAKRILVFCQANMRLKWPREIEKWIMNKDLSVGYAEGDEFPETDIVVINYDIAKRHEEKLRAVRWDLVFTDEAHNLKNEHAQRTLAILGTLKGDLDAADFVAPIPLARGGFLTHLTGTPRPTKTEDLWALLSTSRPDIWGRGREARQAFMDRYAPPRLIEKKVRKGRREFTQIIPLAGDPIRQEELQMRMRGDGYGYSIMEKAVKLPQEPESADGAQVTSRYTSPTNPVGWKGSQREGV
;
A
#
# COMPACT_ATOMS: atom_id res chain seq x y z
N MET A 1 1.59 12.24 -34.89
CA MET A 1 0.80 11.10 -34.37
C MET A 1 0.84 11.17 -32.85
N SER A 2 -0.28 11.00 -32.17
CA SER A 2 -0.38 11.00 -30.70
C SER A 2 -0.51 9.57 -30.16
N PHE A 3 -0.47 9.42 -28.83
CA PHE A 3 -0.82 8.15 -28.19
C PHE A 3 -2.27 7.80 -28.50
N LYS A 4 -2.55 6.51 -28.71
CA LYS A 4 -3.89 5.95 -28.79
C LYS A 4 -4.11 5.02 -27.60
N VAL A 5 -5.18 5.22 -26.85
CA VAL A 5 -5.57 4.30 -25.75
C VAL A 5 -6.88 3.62 -26.10
N THR A 6 -6.93 2.30 -25.93
CA THR A 6 -8.12 1.49 -26.18
C THR A 6 -8.39 0.60 -24.98
N ILE A 7 -9.61 0.62 -24.48
CA ILE A 7 -10.08 -0.34 -23.48
C ILE A 7 -10.85 -1.42 -24.22
N GLY A 8 -10.19 -2.55 -24.45
CA GLY A 8 -10.79 -3.66 -25.19
C GLY A 8 -11.70 -4.48 -24.28
N LYS A 9 -12.88 -4.84 -24.80
CA LYS A 9 -13.72 -5.87 -24.20
C LYS A 9 -13.50 -7.18 -24.93
N ARG A 10 -13.34 -8.28 -24.20
CA ARG A 10 -13.18 -9.60 -24.82
C ARG A 10 -14.47 -9.97 -25.57
N ASP A 11 -14.34 -10.46 -26.80
CA ASP A 11 -15.48 -10.90 -27.61
C ASP A 11 -16.23 -12.04 -26.87
N PRO A 12 -17.55 -11.89 -26.58
CA PRO A 12 -18.36 -12.92 -25.94
C PRO A 12 -18.36 -14.27 -26.67
N LYS A 13 -18.04 -14.28 -27.98
CA LYS A 13 -18.00 -15.48 -28.83
C LYS A 13 -16.69 -16.27 -28.73
N ALA A 14 -15.65 -15.74 -28.08
CA ALA A 14 -14.33 -16.38 -27.94
C ALA A 14 -14.29 -17.53 -26.89
N GLY A 15 -15.39 -18.28 -26.75
CA GLY A 15 -15.44 -19.58 -26.07
C GLY A 15 -15.59 -19.59 -24.55
N SER A 16 -15.39 -18.48 -23.84
CA SER A 16 -15.67 -18.40 -22.38
C SER A 16 -16.47 -17.15 -22.04
N ARG A 17 -17.74 -17.29 -21.63
CA ARG A 17 -18.59 -16.19 -21.14
C ARG A 17 -18.10 -15.59 -19.81
N LEU A 18 -17.25 -16.33 -19.09
CA LEU A 18 -16.61 -15.90 -17.86
C LEU A 18 -15.11 -16.01 -18.06
N GLY A 19 -14.56 -14.97 -18.66
CA GLY A 19 -13.13 -14.74 -18.72
C GLY A 19 -12.90 -13.27 -18.41
N PRO A 20 -11.66 -12.88 -18.14
CA PRO A 20 -11.37 -11.48 -17.90
C PRO A 20 -11.91 -10.60 -19.05
N THR A 21 -12.66 -9.58 -18.69
CA THR A 21 -13.59 -8.88 -19.59
C THR A 21 -12.97 -7.65 -20.22
N HIS A 22 -11.91 -7.11 -19.63
CA HIS A 22 -11.30 -5.86 -20.09
C HIS A 22 -9.79 -5.95 -20.16
N ASN A 23 -9.19 -5.27 -21.13
CA ASN A 23 -7.77 -4.92 -21.13
C ASN A 23 -7.62 -3.43 -21.47
N VAL A 24 -6.47 -2.85 -21.13
CA VAL A 24 -6.10 -1.51 -21.59
C VAL A 24 -4.88 -1.62 -22.49
N THR A 25 -5.00 -1.07 -23.70
CA THR A 25 -3.95 -1.01 -24.70
C THR A 25 -3.56 0.44 -24.95
N VAL A 26 -2.27 0.74 -24.93
CA VAL A 26 -1.67 2.02 -25.29
C VAL A 26 -0.77 1.79 -26.49
N SER A 27 -0.99 2.50 -27.59
CA SER A 27 -0.16 2.39 -28.80
C SER A 27 0.25 3.75 -29.35
N ALA A 28 1.47 3.85 -29.87
CA ALA A 28 2.01 5.07 -30.45
C ALA A 28 3.30 4.78 -31.25
N PRO A 29 3.83 5.73 -32.04
CA PRO A 29 5.19 5.60 -32.58
C PRO A 29 6.25 5.44 -31.48
N ARG A 30 7.31 4.66 -31.74
CA ARG A 30 8.39 4.33 -30.78
C ARG A 30 8.97 5.54 -30.05
N HIS A 31 9.16 6.66 -30.76
CA HIS A 31 9.82 7.85 -30.21
C HIS A 31 9.01 8.55 -29.11
N LEU A 32 7.69 8.31 -29.02
CA LEU A 32 6.86 8.85 -27.95
C LEU A 32 6.99 8.05 -26.65
N PHE A 33 7.35 6.76 -26.72
CA PHE A 33 7.61 5.92 -25.55
C PHE A 33 8.97 6.23 -24.95
N THR A 34 9.10 7.41 -24.34
CA THR A 34 10.27 7.73 -23.52
C THR A 34 10.40 6.69 -22.40
N ARG A 35 11.61 6.49 -21.89
CA ARG A 35 11.86 5.57 -20.76
C ARG A 35 10.94 5.85 -19.56
N GLN A 36 10.51 7.10 -19.37
CA GLN A 36 9.59 7.48 -18.31
C GLN A 36 8.19 6.92 -18.52
N VAL A 37 7.66 7.06 -19.75
CA VAL A 37 6.34 6.55 -20.13
C VAL A 37 6.35 5.02 -20.08
N GLU A 38 7.38 4.37 -20.60
CA GLU A 38 7.53 2.91 -20.55
C GLU A 38 7.52 2.40 -19.12
N ASN A 39 8.31 3.01 -18.23
CA ASN A 39 8.35 2.61 -16.83
C ASN A 39 7.01 2.86 -16.12
N TRP A 40 6.32 3.97 -16.41
CA TRP A 40 5.02 4.23 -15.81
C TRP A 40 3.98 3.20 -16.27
N LEU A 41 3.88 2.92 -17.58
CA LEU A 41 2.98 1.90 -18.12
C LEU A 41 3.27 0.52 -17.53
N PHE A 42 4.55 0.20 -17.37
CA PHE A 42 5.00 -1.03 -16.73
C PHE A 42 4.53 -1.15 -15.27
N LEU A 43 4.69 -0.07 -14.47
CA LEU A 43 4.18 -0.01 -13.10
C LEU A 43 2.64 -0.09 -13.06
N GLN A 44 1.96 0.31 -14.14
CA GLN A 44 0.53 0.10 -14.30
C GLN A 44 0.13 -1.33 -14.75
N GLY A 45 1.09 -2.26 -14.85
CA GLY A 45 0.85 -3.65 -15.25
C GLY A 45 0.66 -3.85 -16.76
N LEU A 46 1.02 -2.84 -17.57
CA LEU A 46 1.07 -3.00 -19.03
C LEU A 46 2.42 -3.61 -19.43
N ASN A 47 2.37 -4.54 -20.37
CA ASN A 47 3.56 -5.15 -20.94
C ASN A 47 3.71 -4.73 -22.39
N ARG A 48 4.96 -4.55 -22.82
CA ARG A 48 5.29 -4.30 -24.22
C ARG A 48 4.93 -5.53 -25.07
N LEU A 49 4.16 -5.31 -26.12
CA LEU A 49 3.83 -6.31 -27.14
C LEU A 49 4.64 -6.03 -28.41
N SER A 50 4.86 -7.05 -29.23
CA SER A 50 5.46 -6.86 -30.55
C SER A 50 4.58 -5.93 -31.38
N GLY A 51 5.16 -4.82 -31.83
CA GLY A 51 4.48 -3.84 -32.66
C GLY A 51 4.04 -4.43 -34.00
N ARG A 52 2.93 -3.93 -34.54
CA ARG A 52 2.57 -4.06 -35.97
C ARG A 52 2.56 -2.67 -36.58
N ASP A 53 2.88 -2.58 -37.86
CA ASP A 53 2.72 -1.35 -38.66
C ASP A 53 3.51 -0.14 -38.13
N GLY A 54 4.72 -0.36 -37.61
CA GLY A 54 5.60 0.72 -37.12
C GLY A 54 5.18 1.38 -35.81
N LEU A 55 4.12 0.88 -35.16
CA LEU A 55 3.67 1.33 -33.84
C LEU A 55 4.15 0.39 -32.74
N GLU A 56 4.57 0.98 -31.63
CA GLU A 56 4.79 0.28 -30.39
C GLU A 56 3.48 0.17 -29.62
N VAL A 57 3.26 -1.00 -28.99
CA VAL A 57 2.02 -1.34 -28.30
C VAL A 57 2.33 -1.87 -26.91
N TRP A 58 1.65 -1.32 -25.91
CA TRP A 58 1.67 -1.76 -24.52
C TRP A 58 0.26 -2.19 -24.14
N SER A 59 0.11 -3.34 -23.48
CA SER A 59 -1.22 -3.82 -23.07
C SER A 59 -1.16 -4.50 -21.72
N THR A 60 -2.21 -4.32 -20.92
CA THR A 60 -2.48 -5.24 -19.81
C THR A 60 -2.91 -6.60 -20.37
N ARG A 61 -2.77 -7.66 -19.57
CA ARG A 61 -3.57 -8.87 -19.81
C ARG A 61 -5.05 -8.51 -19.63
N TYR A 62 -5.94 -9.32 -20.19
CA TYR A 62 -7.33 -9.21 -19.83
C TYR A 62 -7.46 -9.48 -18.32
N THR A 63 -8.20 -8.63 -17.59
CA THR A 63 -8.53 -8.79 -16.16
C THR A 63 -10.04 -8.91 -15.91
N SER A 64 -10.43 -9.57 -14.82
CA SER A 64 -11.80 -9.57 -14.29
C SER A 64 -12.08 -8.36 -13.40
N ALA A 65 -11.02 -7.74 -12.87
CA ALA A 65 -11.09 -6.45 -12.20
C ALA A 65 -11.64 -5.38 -13.14
N PRO A 66 -12.20 -4.29 -12.60
CA PRO A 66 -12.64 -3.16 -13.40
C PRO A 66 -11.52 -2.68 -14.33
N PRO A 67 -11.86 -2.24 -15.55
CA PRO A 67 -10.86 -1.71 -16.47
C PRO A 67 -10.06 -0.62 -15.79
N ALA A 68 -8.74 -0.58 -16.03
CA ALA A 68 -7.86 0.48 -15.53
C ALA A 68 -8.11 1.81 -16.27
N ILE A 69 -9.34 2.33 -16.20
CA ILE A 69 -9.81 3.52 -16.92
C ILE A 69 -8.93 4.73 -16.60
N TYR A 70 -8.37 4.80 -15.39
CA TYR A 70 -7.45 5.85 -14.99
C TYR A 70 -6.20 5.92 -15.87
N VAL A 71 -5.77 4.81 -16.49
CA VAL A 71 -4.65 4.81 -17.44
C VAL A 71 -5.01 5.65 -18.66
N ALA A 72 -6.22 5.46 -19.20
CA ALA A 72 -6.71 6.28 -20.32
C ALA A 72 -6.82 7.76 -19.92
N ALA A 73 -7.34 8.04 -18.73
CA ALA A 73 -7.51 9.40 -18.23
C ALA A 73 -6.17 10.11 -17.97
N TYR A 74 -5.15 9.41 -17.47
CA TYR A 74 -3.80 9.95 -17.29
C TYR A 74 -3.13 10.26 -18.63
N MET A 75 -3.24 9.34 -19.60
CA MET A 75 -2.65 9.52 -20.94
C MET A 75 -3.33 10.66 -21.72
N ASP A 76 -4.63 10.88 -21.51
CA ASP A 76 -5.37 12.06 -21.99
C ASP A 76 -4.69 13.35 -21.49
N TRP A 77 -4.63 13.48 -20.17
CA TRP A 77 -4.19 14.69 -19.49
C TRP A 77 -2.74 15.06 -19.80
N LYS A 78 -1.84 14.08 -19.75
CA LYS A 78 -0.40 14.34 -19.87
C LYS A 78 0.10 14.36 -21.30
N HIS A 79 -0.57 13.63 -22.20
CA HIS A 79 -0.06 13.35 -23.54
C HIS A 79 -1.07 13.58 -24.67
N GLY A 80 -2.27 14.09 -24.37
CA GLY A 80 -3.31 14.36 -25.37
C GLY A 80 -3.70 13.10 -26.15
N ALA A 81 -3.88 11.98 -25.45
CA ALA A 81 -4.13 10.70 -26.09
C ALA A 81 -5.49 10.64 -26.81
N HIS A 82 -5.52 9.96 -27.94
CA HIS A 82 -6.73 9.72 -28.72
C HIS A 82 -7.44 8.42 -28.31
N PHE A 83 -8.77 8.43 -28.30
CA PHE A 83 -9.61 7.30 -27.89
C PHE A 83 -10.61 6.90 -28.99
N PRO A 84 -10.74 5.59 -29.30
CA PRO A 84 -11.87 5.07 -30.06
C PRO A 84 -13.21 5.32 -29.37
N GLY A 85 -14.32 5.34 -30.11
CA GLY A 85 -15.66 5.66 -29.61
C GLY A 85 -16.08 4.88 -28.35
N ASP A 86 -15.83 3.57 -28.31
CA ASP A 86 -16.15 2.75 -27.13
C ASP A 86 -15.31 3.10 -25.90
N THR A 87 -14.02 3.39 -26.08
CA THR A 87 -13.12 3.78 -24.98
C THR A 87 -13.48 5.17 -24.47
N ARG A 88 -13.78 6.10 -25.39
CA ARG A 88 -14.31 7.42 -25.06
C ARG A 88 -15.60 7.30 -24.25
N ARG A 89 -16.55 6.48 -24.70
CA ARG A 89 -17.80 6.22 -23.98
C ARG A 89 -17.57 5.61 -22.60
N MET A 90 -16.62 4.68 -22.45
CA MET A 90 -16.28 4.11 -21.14
C MET A 90 -15.66 5.14 -20.20
N LEU A 91 -14.80 6.01 -20.74
CA LEU A 91 -14.21 7.11 -20.00
C LEU A 91 -15.29 8.11 -19.59
N GLU A 92 -16.19 8.49 -20.49
CA GLU A 92 -17.37 9.33 -20.22
C GLU A 92 -18.34 8.68 -19.20
N MET A 93 -18.59 7.37 -19.30
CA MET A 93 -19.39 6.63 -18.31
C MET A 93 -18.72 6.60 -16.93
N ALA A 94 -17.39 6.50 -16.87
CA ALA A 94 -16.63 6.64 -15.63
C ALA A 94 -16.64 8.08 -15.09
N ARG A 95 -16.76 9.06 -15.99
CA ARG A 95 -16.91 10.48 -15.69
C ARG A 95 -18.34 10.81 -15.20
N GLY A 96 -19.35 9.99 -15.53
CA GLY A 96 -20.76 10.14 -15.13
C GLY A 96 -21.62 10.68 -16.28
N ARG A 97 -22.83 10.15 -16.49
CA ARG A 97 -23.76 10.67 -17.53
C ARG A 97 -24.39 12.00 -17.08
N HIS A 98 -24.35 13.01 -17.93
CA HIS A 98 -25.52 13.76 -18.40
C HIS A 98 -25.25 14.35 -19.80
N GLU A 99 -26.27 14.39 -20.65
CA GLU A 99 -26.30 15.05 -21.96
C GLU A 99 -26.40 16.58 -21.80
N GLY A 100 -25.62 17.34 -22.57
CA GLY A 100 -25.67 18.80 -22.65
C GLY A 100 -24.30 19.40 -22.96
N ASP A 101 -24.24 20.24 -24.00
CA ASP A 101 -23.06 20.67 -24.75
C ASP A 101 -21.98 21.41 -23.92
N ASP A 102 -20.73 21.17 -24.36
CA ASP A 102 -19.47 21.86 -24.04
C ASP A 102 -18.56 21.23 -22.96
N ASP A 103 -17.34 20.94 -23.42
CA ASP A 103 -16.19 20.20 -22.87
C ASP A 103 -16.02 20.04 -21.34
N ILE A 104 -15.60 18.81 -20.95
CA ILE A 104 -14.84 18.48 -19.71
C ILE A 104 -15.58 18.69 -18.37
N GLY A 105 -16.66 19.48 -18.33
CA GLY A 105 -17.47 19.82 -17.17
C GLY A 105 -18.16 18.65 -16.47
N ALA A 106 -18.37 17.51 -17.13
CA ALA A 106 -19.07 16.36 -16.55
C ALA A 106 -18.16 15.42 -15.72
N PHE A 107 -16.85 15.41 -15.95
CA PHE A 107 -15.89 14.90 -14.97
C PHE A 107 -15.79 15.82 -13.74
N LEU A 108 -16.22 17.07 -13.95
CA LEU A 108 -16.33 18.17 -13.02
C LEU A 108 -17.76 18.39 -12.47
N GLY A 109 -18.62 17.35 -12.53
CA GLY A 109 -19.87 17.14 -11.79
C GLY A 109 -21.03 18.15 -11.96
N THR A 110 -22.25 17.59 -11.98
CA THR A 110 -23.53 18.35 -11.95
C THR A 110 -24.58 17.58 -11.12
N ALA A 111 -24.47 17.53 -9.77
CA ALA A 111 -25.47 16.89 -8.87
C ALA A 111 -25.22 17.23 -7.36
N PRO A 112 -26.22 17.13 -6.44
CA PRO A 112 -26.39 17.97 -5.24
C PRO A 112 -25.62 17.58 -3.97
N ASP A 113 -24.79 16.54 -4.00
CA ASP A 113 -24.03 16.05 -2.84
C ASP A 113 -22.52 15.89 -3.15
N ALA A 114 -21.69 16.05 -2.12
CA ALA A 114 -20.23 16.12 -2.26
C ALA A 114 -19.58 14.84 -2.84
N GLY A 115 -20.27 13.69 -2.79
CA GLY A 115 -19.77 12.43 -3.34
C GLY A 115 -19.95 12.32 -4.86
N ASN A 116 -20.83 13.13 -5.43
CA ASN A 116 -21.15 13.16 -6.87
C ASN A 116 -20.64 14.43 -7.56
N GLU A 117 -20.09 15.39 -6.81
CA GLU A 117 -19.27 16.51 -7.30
C GLU A 117 -18.12 16.06 -8.23
N PRO A 118 -17.47 16.99 -8.98
CA PRO A 118 -16.18 16.76 -9.62
C PRO A 118 -15.27 15.80 -8.85
N LEU A 119 -14.51 14.92 -9.51
CA LEU A 119 -13.49 14.18 -8.78
C LEU A 119 -12.50 15.19 -8.18
N LYS A 120 -12.59 15.34 -6.87
CA LYS A 120 -11.79 16.23 -6.06
C LYS A 120 -10.93 15.35 -5.17
N ILE A 121 -9.62 15.48 -5.37
CA ILE A 121 -8.64 14.88 -4.49
C ILE A 121 -8.00 15.98 -3.67
N ALA A 122 -8.21 15.92 -2.35
CA ALA A 122 -7.58 16.80 -1.39
C ALA A 122 -6.47 16.07 -0.63
N ALA A 123 -5.58 16.83 -0.01
CA ALA A 123 -4.60 16.29 0.94
C ALA A 123 -4.97 16.71 2.36
N GLY A 124 -5.00 15.74 3.27
CA GLY A 124 -4.94 15.97 4.71
C GLY A 124 -3.49 15.96 5.20
N THR A 125 -3.31 15.84 6.51
CA THR A 125 -1.98 15.84 7.13
C THR A 125 -1.10 14.70 6.61
N ASN A 126 -1.64 13.48 6.58
CA ASN A 126 -0.90 12.25 6.26
C ASN A 126 -1.53 11.41 5.14
N GLU A 127 -2.55 11.94 4.47
CA GLU A 127 -3.39 11.17 3.56
C GLU A 127 -3.95 12.02 2.43
N PHE A 128 -4.30 11.38 1.34
CA PHE A 128 -5.06 11.98 0.26
C PHE A 128 -6.45 11.37 0.27
N ILE A 129 -7.47 12.20 0.07
CA ILE A 129 -8.88 11.81 0.11
C ILE A 129 -9.54 12.21 -1.20
N ALA A 130 -10.21 11.25 -1.82
CA ALA A 130 -10.99 11.40 -3.05
C ALA A 130 -12.48 11.29 -2.73
N ASN A 131 -13.29 12.18 -3.28
CA ASN A 131 -14.74 12.15 -3.08
C ASN A 131 -15.42 11.03 -3.87
N CYS A 132 -16.34 10.32 -3.24
CA CYS A 132 -17.16 9.31 -3.91
C CYS A 132 -18.44 9.02 -3.12
N SER A 133 -19.54 8.81 -3.84
CA SER A 133 -20.80 8.33 -3.28
C SER A 133 -20.92 6.80 -3.39
N ASN A 134 -21.86 6.21 -2.63
CA ASN A 134 -22.19 4.78 -2.74
C ASN A 134 -22.73 4.42 -4.14
N ALA A 135 -23.53 5.31 -4.73
CA ALA A 135 -24.20 5.10 -6.01
C ALA A 135 -23.24 5.20 -7.21
N ASN A 136 -22.12 5.91 -7.09
CA ASN A 136 -21.18 6.12 -8.19
C ASN A 136 -20.26 4.91 -8.42
N ILE A 137 -20.81 3.85 -9.02
CA ILE A 137 -20.09 2.59 -9.30
C ILE A 137 -18.82 2.83 -10.11
N ALA A 138 -18.88 3.70 -11.11
CA ALA A 138 -17.79 3.88 -12.05
C ALA A 138 -16.61 4.64 -11.42
N ARG A 139 -16.86 5.63 -10.55
CA ARG A 139 -15.81 6.29 -9.75
C ARG A 139 -15.19 5.33 -8.74
N ARG A 140 -15.97 4.46 -8.11
CA ARG A 140 -15.42 3.39 -7.24
C ARG A 140 -14.45 2.51 -8.00
N GLN A 141 -14.85 2.04 -9.19
CA GLN A 141 -13.99 1.24 -10.06
C GLN A 141 -12.70 1.97 -10.47
N LEU A 142 -12.79 3.27 -10.78
CA LEU A 142 -11.63 4.11 -11.08
C LEU A 142 -10.66 4.16 -9.89
N LEU A 143 -11.16 4.48 -8.70
CA LEU A 143 -10.38 4.63 -7.47
C LEU A 143 -9.75 3.31 -7.05
N GLU A 144 -10.52 2.22 -7.05
CA GLU A 144 -10.05 0.87 -6.72
C GLU A 144 -8.98 0.39 -7.71
N GLY A 145 -9.18 0.60 -9.01
CA GLY A 145 -8.18 0.30 -10.04
C GLY A 145 -6.89 1.11 -9.86
N ALA A 146 -7.01 2.36 -9.42
CA ALA A 146 -5.88 3.24 -9.11
C ALA A 146 -5.19 2.87 -7.77
N GLY A 147 -5.74 1.90 -7.01
CA GLY A 147 -5.19 1.40 -5.75
C GLY A 147 -5.65 2.16 -4.51
N TRP A 148 -6.65 3.03 -4.65
CA TRP A 148 -7.24 3.76 -3.55
C TRP A 148 -8.22 2.88 -2.78
N MET A 149 -8.39 3.16 -1.49
CA MET A 149 -9.18 2.32 -0.60
C MET A 149 -10.41 3.05 -0.08
N PRO A 150 -11.56 2.37 0.10
CA PRO A 150 -12.71 3.02 0.73
C PRO A 150 -12.38 3.39 2.19
N LEU A 151 -12.63 4.65 2.55
CA LEU A 151 -12.53 5.10 3.93
C LEU A 151 -13.72 4.57 4.72
N ARG A 152 -13.43 3.77 5.75
CA ARG A 152 -14.47 3.22 6.63
C ARG A 152 -14.87 4.23 7.69
N ASN A 153 -16.17 4.30 7.96
CA ASN A 153 -16.76 5.15 8.99
C ASN A 153 -16.26 6.61 8.92
N PRO A 154 -16.41 7.29 7.76
CA PRO A 154 -16.03 8.69 7.64
C PRO A 154 -16.83 9.54 8.65
N GLY A 155 -16.15 10.47 9.33
CA GLY A 155 -16.82 11.43 10.20
C GLY A 155 -17.71 12.40 9.40
N GLU A 156 -18.67 13.02 10.06
CA GLU A 156 -19.66 13.91 9.41
C GLU A 156 -19.04 14.98 8.50
N ARG A 157 -17.93 15.59 8.94
CA ARG A 157 -17.19 16.59 8.14
C ARG A 157 -16.63 16.01 6.84
N ILE A 158 -16.15 14.77 6.86
CA ILE A 158 -15.62 14.09 5.68
C ILE A 158 -16.77 13.71 4.75
N VAL A 159 -17.88 13.21 5.31
CA VAL A 159 -19.08 12.90 4.53
C VAL A 159 -19.62 14.14 3.82
N ALA A 160 -19.70 15.27 4.53
CA ALA A 160 -20.13 16.53 3.97
C ALA A 160 -19.21 17.07 2.86
N ALA A 161 -17.90 16.76 2.91
CA ALA A 161 -16.91 17.30 1.97
C ALA A 161 -16.52 16.35 0.83
N PHE A 162 -16.72 15.04 0.99
CA PHE A 162 -16.25 14.01 0.07
C PHE A 162 -17.29 12.91 -0.22
N GLY A 163 -18.50 13.02 0.33
CA GLY A 163 -19.57 12.04 0.15
C GLY A 163 -19.52 10.86 1.12
N GLU A 164 -20.54 10.01 1.01
CA GLU A 164 -20.79 8.90 1.95
C GLU A 164 -19.77 7.77 1.89
N ARG A 165 -19.05 7.61 0.77
CA ARG A 165 -18.06 6.53 0.58
C ARG A 165 -16.77 7.07 -0.04
N PRO A 166 -16.07 7.99 0.65
CA PRO A 166 -14.85 8.57 0.13
C PRO A 166 -13.73 7.54 0.09
N TYR A 167 -12.73 7.77 -0.76
CA TYR A 167 -11.57 6.89 -0.86
C TYR A 167 -10.33 7.60 -0.36
N ILE A 168 -9.41 6.84 0.22
CA ILE A 168 -8.20 7.34 0.87
C ILE A 168 -6.98 6.57 0.38
N THR A 169 -5.85 7.26 0.33
CA THR A 169 -4.53 6.63 0.30
C THR A 169 -3.55 7.41 1.15
N ARG A 170 -2.69 6.69 1.87
CA ARG A 170 -1.52 7.27 2.55
C ARG A 170 -0.24 7.04 1.77
N ASP A 171 -0.30 6.32 0.67
CA ASP A 171 0.85 6.03 -0.16
C ASP A 171 0.94 7.07 -1.29
N PRO A 172 2.02 7.88 -1.33
CA PRO A 172 2.18 8.90 -2.36
C PRO A 172 2.31 8.30 -3.78
N LEU A 173 2.80 7.06 -3.95
CA LEU A 173 2.82 6.41 -5.27
C LEU A 173 1.42 6.05 -5.78
N ILE A 174 0.56 5.56 -4.88
CA ILE A 174 -0.84 5.28 -5.20
C ILE A 174 -1.56 6.61 -5.51
N ALA A 175 -1.27 7.63 -4.72
CA ALA A 175 -1.84 8.96 -4.91
C ALA A 175 -1.46 9.56 -6.27
N ALA A 176 -0.20 9.39 -6.69
CA ALA A 176 0.32 9.90 -7.96
C ALA A 176 -0.42 9.34 -9.20
N ASN A 177 -1.07 8.17 -9.10
CA ASN A 177 -1.90 7.65 -10.20
C ASN A 177 -3.08 8.57 -10.56
N LEU A 178 -3.51 9.41 -9.61
CA LEU A 178 -4.62 10.35 -9.74
C LEU A 178 -4.18 11.81 -9.54
N GLU A 179 -2.88 12.11 -9.64
CA GLU A 179 -2.35 13.48 -9.67
C GLU A 179 -3.11 14.44 -10.62
N PRO A 180 -3.56 14.02 -11.82
CA PRO A 180 -4.32 14.88 -12.72
C PRO A 180 -5.60 15.47 -12.09
N PHE A 181 -6.13 14.80 -11.07
CA PHE A 181 -7.40 15.10 -10.42
C PHE A 181 -7.23 15.73 -9.05
N MET A 182 -5.99 16.02 -8.66
CA MET A 182 -5.67 16.72 -7.43
C MET A 182 -5.84 18.22 -7.59
N ILE A 183 -6.44 18.83 -6.57
CA ILE A 183 -6.39 20.29 -6.38
C ILE A 183 -4.93 20.73 -6.16
N ASP A 184 -4.59 21.98 -6.44
CA ASP A 184 -3.20 22.45 -6.39
C ASP A 184 -2.52 22.23 -5.05
N ALA A 185 -3.23 22.45 -3.94
CA ALA A 185 -2.73 22.16 -2.60
C ALA A 185 -2.39 20.68 -2.40
N ALA A 186 -3.24 19.78 -2.93
CA ALA A 186 -2.99 18.35 -2.86
C ALA A 186 -1.83 17.93 -3.77
N ARG A 187 -1.70 18.55 -4.96
CA ARG A 187 -0.57 18.33 -5.86
C ARG A 187 0.73 18.77 -5.21
N ALA A 188 0.79 19.96 -4.61
CA ALA A 188 1.96 20.43 -3.88
C ALA A 188 2.36 19.46 -2.75
N ARG A 189 1.38 18.98 -1.98
CA ARG A 189 1.61 17.99 -0.93
C ARG A 189 2.08 16.64 -1.49
N LEU A 190 1.54 16.20 -2.62
CA LEU A 190 2.02 15.01 -3.32
C LEU A 190 3.49 15.15 -3.70
N ARG A 191 3.90 16.29 -4.26
CA ARG A 191 5.29 16.56 -4.64
C ARG A 191 6.23 16.46 -3.44
N GLU A 192 5.86 17.07 -2.33
CA GLU A 192 6.62 17.01 -1.07
C GLU A 192 6.74 15.56 -0.55
N ARG A 193 5.61 14.84 -0.48
CA ARG A 193 5.60 13.46 0.02
C ARG A 193 6.35 12.50 -0.90
N MET A 194 6.27 12.71 -2.21
CA MET A 194 7.07 11.97 -3.19
C MET A 194 8.56 12.27 -3.03
N ALA A 195 8.95 13.52 -2.75
CA ALA A 195 10.35 13.87 -2.49
C ALA A 195 10.89 13.17 -1.24
N ILE A 196 10.13 13.18 -0.13
CA ILE A 196 10.48 12.45 1.10
C ILE A 196 10.57 10.94 0.83
N PHE A 197 9.57 10.38 0.15
CA PHE A 197 9.54 8.97 -0.21
C PHE A 197 10.75 8.57 -1.07
N HIS A 198 11.09 9.38 -2.07
CA HIS A 198 12.29 9.17 -2.90
C HIS A 198 13.58 9.32 -2.09
N ALA A 199 13.66 10.25 -1.15
CA ALA A 199 14.81 10.40 -0.26
C ALA A 199 14.97 9.16 0.63
N ASN A 200 13.87 8.60 1.15
CA ASN A 200 13.89 7.38 1.96
C ASN A 200 14.35 6.15 1.17
N ILE A 201 13.92 6.00 -0.09
CA ILE A 201 14.43 4.90 -0.94
C ILE A 201 15.90 5.13 -1.35
N LYS A 202 16.32 6.39 -1.56
CA LYS A 202 17.74 6.70 -1.75
C LYS A 202 18.54 6.25 -0.54
N ARG A 203 18.10 6.62 0.67
CA ARG A 203 18.70 6.21 1.94
C ARG A 203 18.80 4.69 2.06
N SER A 204 17.77 3.92 1.67
CA SER A 204 17.81 2.45 1.77
C SER A 204 18.85 1.78 0.86
N ASN A 205 19.40 2.51 -0.13
CA ASN A 205 20.46 2.04 -1.02
C ASN A 205 21.87 2.50 -0.63
N PHE A 206 22.02 3.29 0.44
CA PHE A 206 23.34 3.82 0.78
C PHE A 206 24.23 2.79 1.49
N HIS A 207 25.48 2.74 1.04
CA HIS A 207 26.62 2.24 1.82
C HIS A 207 27.11 3.28 2.85
N GLU A 208 26.47 4.45 2.95
CA GLU A 208 26.77 5.53 3.90
C GLU A 208 25.60 5.73 4.87
N ALA A 209 25.91 5.83 6.17
CA ALA A 209 24.87 5.96 7.19
C ALA A 209 24.18 7.34 7.09
N PRO A 210 22.91 7.48 7.51
CA PRO A 210 22.32 8.80 7.69
C PRO A 210 23.19 9.61 8.66
N ALA A 211 23.68 10.78 8.24
CA ALA A 211 24.65 11.57 9.01
C ALA A 211 24.15 11.96 10.41
N ASP A 212 22.83 12.08 10.58
CA ASP A 212 22.19 12.62 11.79
C ASP A 212 21.44 11.57 12.62
N PHE A 213 21.59 10.27 12.31
CA PHE A 213 20.88 9.20 13.03
C PHE A 213 21.82 8.28 13.80
N ALA A 214 21.82 8.41 15.12
CA ALA A 214 22.54 7.53 16.03
C ALA A 214 21.55 6.56 16.71
N VAL A 215 21.61 5.29 16.31
CA VAL A 215 21.00 4.21 17.10
C VAL A 215 21.96 3.86 18.23
N LEU A 216 21.44 3.75 19.45
CA LEU A 216 22.25 3.27 20.57
C LEU A 216 22.71 1.83 20.30
N ALA A 217 24.01 1.61 20.38
CA ALA A 217 24.68 0.32 20.28
C ALA A 217 25.70 0.18 21.42
N PRO A 218 26.06 -1.05 21.81
CA PRO A 218 27.14 -1.28 22.79
C PRO A 218 28.48 -0.74 22.28
N ASP A 219 29.38 -0.35 23.18
CA ASP A 219 30.64 0.34 22.83
C ASP A 219 31.51 -0.39 21.78
N ASP A 220 31.50 -1.73 21.80
CA ASP A 220 32.29 -2.57 20.89
C ASP A 220 31.55 -2.98 19.60
N LEU A 221 30.34 -2.46 19.37
CA LEU A 221 29.46 -2.88 18.27
C LEU A 221 28.88 -1.66 17.56
N ASP A 222 28.70 -1.78 16.24
CA ASP A 222 27.97 -0.79 15.46
C ASP A 222 27.10 -1.46 14.39
N TYR A 223 26.03 -0.76 14.01
CA TYR A 223 25.15 -1.15 12.93
C TYR A 223 25.75 -0.74 11.58
N LEU A 224 25.56 -1.59 10.58
CA LEU A 224 25.92 -1.24 9.21
C LEU A 224 25.03 -0.07 8.71
N PRO A 225 25.52 0.78 7.79
CA PRO A 225 24.78 1.91 7.23
C PRO A 225 23.33 1.61 6.79
N PHE A 226 23.12 0.51 6.05
CA PHE A 226 21.79 0.11 5.61
C PHE A 226 20.90 -0.33 6.79
N GLN A 227 21.48 -0.95 7.83
CA GLN A 227 20.77 -1.35 9.04
C GLN A 227 20.29 -0.12 9.82
N LYS A 228 21.15 0.91 9.97
CA LYS A 228 20.77 2.20 10.58
C LYS A 228 19.59 2.83 9.84
N THR A 229 19.62 2.80 8.51
CA THR A 229 18.52 3.30 7.68
C THR A 229 17.22 2.52 7.90
N GLY A 230 17.28 1.18 7.93
CA GLY A 230 16.12 0.34 8.19
C GLY A 230 15.50 0.59 9.58
N ILE A 231 16.34 0.72 10.60
CA ILE A 231 15.93 1.06 11.97
C ILE A 231 15.26 2.44 12.00
N GLN A 232 15.90 3.46 11.41
CA GLN A 232 15.37 4.82 11.38
C GLN A 232 13.98 4.87 10.72
N ALA A 233 13.83 4.22 9.57
CA ALA A 233 12.59 4.23 8.81
C ALA A 233 11.40 3.67 9.62
N ILE A 234 11.63 2.63 10.42
CA ILE A 234 10.58 2.06 11.28
C ILE A 234 10.28 2.97 12.48
N LEU A 235 11.30 3.59 13.06
CA LEU A 235 11.15 4.48 14.22
C LEU A 235 10.45 5.79 13.89
N ASP A 236 10.83 6.43 12.77
CA ASP A 236 10.24 7.69 12.29
C ASP A 236 8.73 7.54 12.03
N GLU A 237 8.33 6.43 11.43
CA GLU A 237 6.91 6.16 11.12
C GLU A 237 6.12 5.67 12.34
N ALA A 238 6.79 5.05 13.33
CA ALA A 238 6.16 4.52 14.54
C ALA A 238 5.00 3.53 14.29
N LYS A 239 5.00 2.85 13.15
CA LYS A 239 3.85 2.06 12.66
C LYS A 239 4.16 0.64 12.25
N GLY A 240 5.40 0.17 12.43
CA GLY A 240 5.83 -1.16 12.01
C GLY A 240 6.23 -1.23 10.54
N GLY A 241 6.56 -2.42 10.06
CA GLY A 241 7.02 -2.61 8.68
C GLY A 241 7.55 -4.01 8.40
N ILE A 242 8.25 -4.14 7.27
CA ILE A 242 8.88 -5.39 6.85
C ILE A 242 10.35 -5.10 6.62
N ILE A 243 11.22 -5.78 7.37
CA ILE A 243 12.66 -5.81 7.11
C ILE A 243 12.93 -7.03 6.23
N ALA A 244 13.22 -6.75 4.96
CA ALA A 244 13.28 -7.75 3.90
C ALA A 244 14.71 -8.07 3.41
N ASP A 245 15.72 -7.69 4.20
CA ASP A 245 17.13 -7.88 3.84
C ASP A 245 17.48 -9.35 3.64
N ASP A 246 18.47 -9.61 2.79
CA ASP A 246 18.95 -10.98 2.52
C ASP A 246 19.38 -11.73 3.79
N MET A 247 19.37 -13.06 3.69
CA MET A 247 19.78 -13.93 4.79
C MET A 247 21.24 -13.65 5.19
N GLY A 248 21.50 -13.54 6.48
CA GLY A 248 22.84 -13.24 7.02
C GLY A 248 23.16 -11.76 7.23
N LEU A 249 22.37 -10.83 6.70
CA LEU A 249 22.62 -9.37 6.82
C LEU A 249 22.20 -8.74 8.16
N GLY A 250 21.91 -9.55 9.19
CA GLY A 250 21.64 -9.05 10.53
C GLY A 250 20.25 -8.42 10.73
N LYS A 251 19.17 -9.09 10.30
CA LYS A 251 17.81 -8.62 10.62
C LYS A 251 17.49 -8.63 12.12
N THR A 252 18.04 -9.59 12.86
CA THR A 252 17.88 -9.70 14.32
C THR A 252 18.44 -8.46 15.04
N MET A 253 19.66 -8.02 14.70
CA MET A 253 20.24 -6.84 15.35
C MET A 253 19.49 -5.55 14.95
N GLN A 254 18.91 -5.45 13.75
CA GLN A 254 18.02 -4.34 13.40
C GLN A 254 16.76 -4.31 14.26
N ALA A 255 16.13 -5.46 14.51
CA ALA A 255 14.99 -5.52 15.45
C ALA A 255 15.40 -5.05 16.85
N ILE A 256 16.57 -5.43 17.33
CA ILE A 256 17.10 -4.95 18.62
C ILE A 256 17.44 -3.46 18.57
N GLY A 257 17.95 -2.96 17.45
CA GLY A 257 18.16 -1.52 17.23
C GLY A 257 16.86 -0.71 17.29
N ILE A 258 15.75 -1.28 16.80
CA ILE A 258 14.41 -0.68 16.97
C ILE A 258 14.00 -0.65 18.44
N ILE A 259 14.30 -1.71 19.20
CA ILE A 259 14.08 -1.73 20.66
C ILE A 259 14.92 -0.64 21.34
N ASN A 260 16.20 -0.53 21.01
CA ASN A 260 17.12 0.48 21.56
C ASN A 260 16.68 1.92 21.22
N GLY A 261 16.12 2.14 20.03
CA GLY A 261 15.54 3.43 19.64
C GLY A 261 14.18 3.75 20.28
N ARG A 262 13.64 2.85 21.10
CA ARG A 262 12.36 2.96 21.82
C ARG A 262 12.57 2.67 23.32
N PRO A 263 13.30 3.52 24.06
CA PRO A 263 13.67 3.27 25.46
C PRO A 263 12.47 3.09 26.42
N GLN A 264 11.29 3.58 26.02
CA GLN A 264 10.04 3.43 26.77
C GLN A 264 9.34 2.09 26.55
N ALA A 265 9.74 1.29 25.55
CA ALA A 265 9.13 -0.01 25.27
C ALA A 265 9.59 -1.02 26.34
N LYS A 266 8.63 -1.63 27.03
CA LYS A 266 8.88 -2.60 28.12
C LYS A 266 8.22 -3.94 27.88
N ARG A 267 7.18 -4.01 27.04
CA ARG A 267 6.51 -5.27 26.67
C ARG A 267 6.84 -5.57 25.22
N ILE A 268 7.82 -6.46 25.01
CA ILE A 268 8.32 -6.81 23.68
C ILE A 268 8.10 -8.30 23.44
N LEU A 269 7.54 -8.63 22.29
CA LEU A 269 7.25 -10.00 21.90
C LEU A 269 7.98 -10.36 20.61
N VAL A 270 8.67 -11.49 20.62
CA VAL A 270 9.37 -12.01 19.45
C VAL A 270 8.85 -13.40 19.12
N PHE A 271 8.26 -13.56 17.94
CA PHE A 271 7.97 -14.86 17.35
C PHE A 271 9.14 -15.32 16.50
N CYS A 272 9.60 -16.55 16.68
CA CYS A 272 10.68 -17.13 15.87
C CYS A 272 10.45 -18.62 15.59
N GLN A 273 11.29 -19.21 14.74
CA GLN A 273 11.33 -20.67 14.59
C GLN A 273 11.98 -21.32 15.82
N ALA A 274 11.62 -22.58 16.11
CA ALA A 274 12.11 -23.29 17.30
C ALA A 274 13.66 -23.36 17.37
N ASN A 275 14.33 -23.49 16.22
CA ASN A 275 15.79 -23.50 16.10
C ASN A 275 16.45 -22.14 16.43
N MET A 276 15.71 -21.03 16.37
CA MET A 276 16.20 -19.68 16.65
C MET A 276 15.89 -19.20 18.08
N ARG A 277 15.15 -20.00 18.86
CA ARG A 277 14.72 -19.65 20.21
C ARG A 277 15.87 -19.26 21.13
N LEU A 278 17.00 -19.97 21.08
CA LEU A 278 18.18 -19.70 21.92
C LEU A 278 19.07 -18.59 21.35
N LYS A 279 18.93 -18.28 20.05
CA LYS A 279 19.71 -17.22 19.40
C LYS A 279 19.23 -15.84 19.85
N TRP A 280 17.91 -15.65 19.92
CA TRP A 280 17.32 -14.35 20.24
C TRP A 280 17.76 -13.80 21.61
N PRO A 281 17.66 -14.55 22.73
CA PRO A 281 18.14 -14.07 24.03
C PRO A 281 19.62 -13.68 24.01
N ARG A 282 20.48 -14.49 23.38
CA ARG A 282 21.92 -14.19 23.25
C ARG A 282 22.19 -12.90 22.48
N GLU A 283 21.51 -12.69 21.36
CA GLU A 283 21.65 -11.45 20.58
C GLU A 283 21.07 -10.25 21.33
N ILE A 284 19.95 -10.42 22.04
CA ILE A 284 19.36 -9.38 22.88
C ILE A 284 20.36 -8.99 23.98
N GLU A 285 20.86 -9.93 24.77
CA GLU A 285 21.86 -9.66 25.83
C GLU A 285 23.08 -8.90 25.28
N LYS A 286 23.54 -9.30 24.09
CA LYS A 286 24.66 -8.68 23.40
C LYS A 286 24.36 -7.23 22.97
N TRP A 287 23.25 -6.97 22.30
CA TRP A 287 22.97 -5.69 21.62
C TRP A 287 22.08 -4.72 22.39
N ILE A 288 21.33 -5.17 23.40
CA ILE A 288 20.38 -4.33 24.12
C ILE A 288 21.11 -3.26 24.94
N MET A 289 20.63 -2.03 24.88
CA MET A 289 21.21 -0.91 25.61
C MET A 289 20.53 -0.66 26.95
N ASN A 290 19.25 -0.97 27.06
CA ASN A 290 18.57 -1.01 28.34
C ASN A 290 18.77 -2.39 29.00
N LYS A 291 19.74 -2.46 29.93
CA LYS A 291 20.08 -3.70 30.64
C LYS A 291 19.08 -4.09 31.73
N ASP A 292 18.11 -3.22 32.05
CA ASP A 292 17.05 -3.53 33.01
C ASP A 292 15.95 -4.42 32.39
N LEU A 293 15.92 -4.55 31.07
CA LEU A 293 14.94 -5.41 30.39
C LEU A 293 15.31 -6.89 30.58
N SER A 294 14.43 -7.61 31.26
CA SER A 294 14.53 -9.06 31.39
C SER A 294 14.13 -9.76 30.09
N VAL A 295 14.88 -10.80 29.70
CA VAL A 295 14.56 -11.65 28.53
C VAL A 295 14.25 -13.08 28.97
N GLY A 296 13.14 -13.61 28.48
CA GLY A 296 12.73 -14.99 28.72
C GLY A 296 12.21 -15.63 27.45
N TYR A 297 12.21 -16.97 27.41
CA TYR A 297 11.60 -17.70 26.31
C TYR A 297 10.50 -18.63 26.81
N ALA A 298 9.46 -18.81 26.01
CA ALA A 298 8.40 -19.79 26.29
C ALA A 298 8.86 -21.21 25.96
N GLU A 299 8.50 -22.18 26.80
CA GLU A 299 8.82 -23.60 26.66
C GLU A 299 7.66 -24.47 27.11
N GLY A 300 7.16 -25.34 26.23
CA GLY A 300 6.03 -26.21 26.56
C GLY A 300 4.84 -25.39 27.06
N ASP A 301 4.50 -25.56 28.34
CA ASP A 301 3.39 -24.90 29.03
C ASP A 301 3.84 -23.69 29.89
N GLU A 302 5.15 -23.45 29.96
CA GLU A 302 5.74 -22.32 30.65
C GLU A 302 5.76 -21.08 29.75
N PHE A 303 5.33 -19.94 30.32
CA PHE A 303 5.37 -18.64 29.68
C PHE A 303 6.09 -17.68 30.62
N PRO A 304 7.18 -17.03 30.18
CA PRO A 304 8.04 -16.27 31.07
C PRO A 304 7.40 -14.93 31.45
N GLU A 305 7.50 -14.56 32.73
CA GLU A 305 7.12 -13.25 33.24
C GLU A 305 8.27 -12.24 33.09
N THR A 306 8.58 -11.91 31.84
CA THR A 306 9.72 -11.03 31.48
C THR A 306 9.26 -9.86 30.62
N ASP A 307 10.16 -8.89 30.41
CA ASP A 307 9.91 -7.71 29.57
C ASP A 307 9.95 -8.08 28.09
N ILE A 308 10.93 -8.90 27.70
CA ILE A 308 11.11 -9.42 26.35
C ILE A 308 10.82 -10.92 26.32
N VAL A 309 9.71 -11.29 25.67
CA VAL A 309 9.30 -12.69 25.53
C VAL A 309 9.64 -13.21 24.14
N VAL A 310 10.43 -14.28 24.08
CA VAL A 310 10.72 -15.04 22.86
C VAL A 310 9.88 -16.31 22.82
N ILE A 311 9.05 -16.47 21.80
CA ILE A 311 8.15 -17.61 21.65
C ILE A 311 8.28 -18.20 20.25
N ASN A 312 8.15 -19.53 20.15
CA ASN A 312 8.11 -20.17 18.84
C ASN A 312 6.70 -20.14 18.23
N TYR A 313 6.60 -20.19 16.91
CA TYR A 313 5.30 -20.17 16.21
C TYR A 313 4.36 -21.32 16.60
N ASP A 314 4.90 -22.50 16.93
CA ASP A 314 4.12 -23.72 17.12
C ASP A 314 3.37 -23.74 18.46
N ILE A 315 3.94 -23.09 19.50
CA ILE A 315 3.30 -22.98 20.83
C ILE A 315 2.50 -21.68 20.99
N ALA A 316 2.50 -20.78 20.00
CA ALA A 316 1.77 -19.51 20.07
C ALA A 316 0.27 -19.70 20.36
N LYS A 317 -0.37 -20.70 19.73
CA LYS A 317 -1.80 -21.00 19.97
C LYS A 317 -2.04 -21.52 21.39
N ARG A 318 -1.10 -22.28 21.95
CA ARG A 318 -1.19 -22.82 23.31
C ARG A 318 -1.16 -21.70 24.37
N HIS A 319 -0.34 -20.68 24.13
CA HIS A 319 -0.17 -19.54 25.02
C HIS A 319 -1.06 -18.34 24.64
N GLU A 320 -2.08 -18.54 23.82
CA GLU A 320 -2.88 -17.46 23.27
C GLU A 320 -3.51 -16.57 24.36
N GLU A 321 -4.03 -17.18 25.44
CA GLU A 321 -4.61 -16.44 26.55
C GLU A 321 -3.60 -15.48 27.20
N LYS A 322 -2.40 -15.99 27.51
CA LYS A 322 -1.32 -15.19 28.10
C LYS A 322 -0.82 -14.11 27.15
N LEU A 323 -0.65 -14.44 25.88
CA LEU A 323 -0.25 -13.51 24.82
C LEU A 323 -1.26 -12.37 24.66
N ARG A 324 -2.56 -12.64 24.83
CA ARG A 324 -3.65 -11.65 24.72
C ARG A 324 -3.88 -10.86 26.00
N ALA A 325 -3.46 -11.36 27.15
CA ALA A 325 -3.55 -10.64 28.41
C ALA A 325 -2.63 -9.40 28.45
N VAL A 326 -1.58 -9.39 27.62
CA VAL A 326 -0.59 -8.30 27.55
C VAL A 326 -0.85 -7.42 26.32
N ARG A 327 -0.73 -6.11 26.49
CA ARG A 327 -0.61 -5.16 25.38
C ARG A 327 0.86 -4.92 25.11
N TRP A 328 1.31 -5.28 23.91
CA TRP A 328 2.72 -5.27 23.54
C TRP A 328 3.11 -3.94 22.90
N ASP A 329 4.23 -3.37 23.32
CA ASP A 329 4.81 -2.15 22.74
C ASP A 329 5.41 -2.46 21.36
N LEU A 330 6.13 -3.58 21.26
CA LEU A 330 6.78 -4.01 20.02
C LEU A 330 6.53 -5.51 19.82
N VAL A 331 6.13 -5.88 18.62
CA VAL A 331 5.99 -7.28 18.20
C VAL A 331 6.88 -7.53 16.99
N PHE A 332 7.73 -8.54 17.06
CA PHE A 332 8.57 -8.96 15.95
C PHE A 332 8.19 -10.38 15.52
N THR A 333 8.18 -10.63 14.21
CA THR A 333 8.01 -11.98 13.69
C THR A 333 9.20 -12.32 12.79
N ASP A 334 10.08 -13.17 13.29
CA ASP A 334 11.25 -13.64 12.57
C ASP A 334 10.87 -14.73 11.58
N GLU A 335 11.50 -14.75 10.41
CA GLU A 335 11.12 -15.63 9.31
C GLU A 335 9.60 -15.58 9.00
N ALA A 336 9.10 -14.36 8.76
CA ALA A 336 7.66 -14.07 8.62
C ALA A 336 6.95 -14.84 7.49
N HIS A 337 7.69 -15.51 6.60
CA HIS A 337 7.15 -16.45 5.62
C HIS A 337 6.33 -17.60 6.29
N ASN A 338 6.54 -17.86 7.58
CA ASN A 338 5.73 -18.81 8.36
C ASN A 338 4.27 -18.35 8.53
N LEU A 339 3.99 -17.05 8.42
CA LEU A 339 2.67 -16.44 8.61
C LEU A 339 1.89 -16.22 7.29
N LYS A 340 2.42 -16.69 6.15
CA LYS A 340 1.79 -16.47 4.84
C LYS A 340 0.36 -17.01 4.71
N ASN A 341 0.07 -18.12 5.37
CA ASN A 341 -1.24 -18.75 5.31
C ASN A 341 -2.16 -18.16 6.38
N GLU A 342 -3.07 -17.28 5.96
CA GLU A 342 -4.07 -16.60 6.81
C GLU A 342 -5.01 -17.56 7.58
N HIS A 343 -5.16 -18.81 7.13
CA HIS A 343 -6.01 -19.82 7.79
C HIS A 343 -5.26 -20.72 8.75
N ALA A 344 -3.93 -20.65 8.77
CA ALA A 344 -3.14 -21.48 9.68
C ALA A 344 -3.39 -21.03 11.13
N GLN A 345 -3.54 -21.99 12.05
CA GLN A 345 -3.79 -21.70 13.47
C GLN A 345 -2.75 -20.75 14.07
N ARG A 346 -1.47 -20.92 13.71
CA ARG A 346 -0.38 -20.01 14.12
C ARG A 346 -0.58 -18.59 13.63
N THR A 347 -1.02 -18.41 12.37
CA THR A 347 -1.26 -17.09 11.79
C THR A 347 -2.45 -16.43 12.45
N LEU A 348 -3.55 -17.17 12.67
CA LEU A 348 -4.73 -16.66 13.36
C LEU A 348 -4.41 -16.27 14.82
N ALA A 349 -3.62 -17.08 15.54
CA ALA A 349 -3.23 -16.77 16.91
C ALA A 349 -2.42 -15.46 17.02
N ILE A 350 -1.64 -15.13 16.00
CA ILE A 350 -0.72 -13.97 16.01
C ILE A 350 -1.34 -12.75 15.34
N LEU A 351 -1.80 -12.91 14.10
CA LEU A 351 -2.29 -11.84 13.23
C LEU A 351 -3.82 -11.68 13.27
N GLY A 352 -4.54 -12.62 13.88
CA GLY A 352 -5.99 -12.62 13.92
C GLY A 352 -6.66 -12.91 12.58
N THR A 353 -7.97 -12.78 12.54
CA THR A 353 -8.78 -12.95 11.33
C THR A 353 -8.58 -11.75 10.40
N LEU A 354 -7.91 -11.99 9.27
CA LEU A 354 -7.54 -10.94 8.31
C LEU A 354 -8.65 -10.59 7.29
N LYS A 355 -9.57 -11.51 7.02
CA LYS A 355 -10.66 -11.31 6.04
C LYS A 355 -11.84 -10.53 6.61
N GLY A 356 -12.12 -10.67 7.91
CA GLY A 356 -13.32 -10.09 8.53
C GLY A 356 -14.64 -10.72 8.07
N ASP A 357 -14.60 -11.94 7.50
CA ASP A 357 -15.75 -12.64 6.90
C ASP A 357 -16.25 -13.81 7.72
N LEU A 358 -15.52 -14.11 8.77
CA LEU A 358 -15.91 -15.11 9.74
C LEU A 358 -17.03 -14.52 10.59
N ASP A 359 -17.99 -15.36 10.99
CA ASP A 359 -19.00 -14.98 11.95
C ASP A 359 -18.33 -14.38 13.19
N ALA A 360 -19.02 -13.50 13.92
CA ALA A 360 -18.45 -12.87 15.11
C ALA A 360 -17.89 -13.90 16.12
N ALA A 361 -18.45 -15.12 16.13
CA ALA A 361 -17.99 -16.25 16.92
C ALA A 361 -16.64 -16.85 16.45
N ASP A 362 -16.33 -16.76 15.16
CA ASP A 362 -15.11 -17.28 14.53
C ASP A 362 -14.03 -16.20 14.37
N PHE A 363 -14.31 -14.97 14.79
CA PHE A 363 -13.36 -13.88 14.76
C PHE A 363 -12.28 -14.08 15.82
N VAL A 364 -11.04 -14.23 15.37
CA VAL A 364 -9.86 -14.27 16.22
C VAL A 364 -9.23 -12.88 16.22
N ALA A 365 -9.12 -12.23 17.37
CA ALA A 365 -8.46 -10.94 17.45
C ALA A 365 -6.95 -11.07 17.11
N PRO A 366 -6.28 -10.03 16.60
CA PRO A 366 -4.81 -10.02 16.54
C PRO A 366 -4.20 -9.93 17.95
N ILE A 367 -2.88 -10.15 18.07
CA ILE A 367 -2.14 -9.85 19.29
C ILE A 367 -2.35 -8.37 19.66
N PRO A 368 -2.72 -8.05 20.92
CA PRO A 368 -3.00 -6.68 21.32
C PRO A 368 -1.72 -5.83 21.34
N LEU A 369 -1.74 -4.70 20.65
CA LEU A 369 -0.69 -3.70 20.71
C LEU A 369 -1.04 -2.63 21.76
N ALA A 370 -0.02 -2.11 22.44
CA ALA A 370 -0.12 -0.94 23.30
C ALA A 370 -0.33 0.32 22.45
N ARG A 371 -0.69 1.44 23.11
CA ARG A 371 -0.86 2.72 22.41
C ARG A 371 0.47 3.16 21.81
N GLY A 372 0.53 3.28 20.48
CA GLY A 372 1.76 3.62 19.76
C GLY A 372 2.73 2.44 19.59
N GLY A 373 2.29 1.23 19.94
CA GLY A 373 3.00 -0.01 19.65
C GLY A 373 2.71 -0.54 18.25
N PHE A 374 3.62 -1.34 17.72
CA PHE A 374 3.57 -1.80 16.33
C PHE A 374 4.20 -3.18 16.11
N LEU A 375 3.88 -3.78 14.95
CA LEU A 375 4.38 -5.09 14.54
C LEU A 375 5.35 -4.95 13.37
N THR A 376 6.52 -5.59 13.48
CA THR A 376 7.55 -5.63 12.44
C THR A 376 7.84 -7.08 12.00
N HIS A 377 7.75 -7.34 10.70
CA HIS A 377 8.09 -8.64 10.12
C HIS A 377 9.55 -8.66 9.66
N LEU A 378 10.28 -9.72 9.98
CA LEU A 378 11.62 -9.97 9.45
C LEU A 378 11.54 -11.13 8.46
N THR A 379 12.05 -10.96 7.24
CA THR A 379 12.05 -12.04 6.24
C THR A 379 13.24 -11.92 5.29
N GLY A 380 13.96 -13.01 5.05
CA GLY A 380 15.00 -13.05 4.00
C GLY A 380 14.45 -13.30 2.60
N THR A 381 13.17 -13.66 2.49
CA THR A 381 12.51 -14.00 1.23
C THR A 381 11.20 -13.22 1.11
N PRO A 382 11.25 -11.94 0.71
CA PRO A 382 10.02 -11.18 0.48
C PRO A 382 9.24 -11.70 -0.72
N ARG A 383 9.80 -12.58 -1.56
CA ARG A 383 9.13 -13.08 -2.77
C ARG A 383 8.08 -14.14 -2.39
N PRO A 384 6.78 -13.81 -2.41
CA PRO A 384 5.78 -14.82 -2.15
C PRO A 384 5.64 -15.76 -3.34
N THR A 385 5.16 -16.98 -3.10
CA THR A 385 4.72 -17.88 -4.19
C THR A 385 3.44 -17.34 -4.83
N LYS A 386 2.59 -16.68 -4.03
CA LYS A 386 1.34 -16.06 -4.49
C LYS A 386 1.15 -14.66 -3.92
N THR A 387 0.60 -13.73 -4.69
CA THR A 387 0.31 -12.36 -4.23
C THR A 387 -0.52 -12.31 -2.94
N GLU A 388 -1.43 -13.28 -2.74
CA GLU A 388 -2.26 -13.37 -1.52
C GLU A 388 -1.45 -13.57 -0.24
N ASP A 389 -0.27 -14.21 -0.33
CA ASP A 389 0.60 -14.48 0.82
C ASP A 389 1.15 -13.18 1.45
N LEU A 390 1.23 -12.11 0.66
CA LEU A 390 1.71 -10.81 1.13
C LEU A 390 0.65 -10.03 1.89
N TRP A 391 -0.63 -10.32 1.65
CA TRP A 391 -1.71 -9.60 2.31
C TRP A 391 -1.56 -9.64 3.83
N ALA A 392 -1.21 -10.81 4.37
CA ALA A 392 -1.02 -10.99 5.80
C ALA A 392 0.09 -10.08 6.35
N LEU A 393 1.23 -10.02 5.68
CA LEU A 393 2.36 -9.23 6.13
C LEU A 393 2.12 -7.73 5.95
N LEU A 394 1.57 -7.32 4.80
CA LEU A 394 1.36 -5.92 4.47
C LEU A 394 0.25 -5.30 5.32
N SER A 395 -0.90 -5.96 5.44
CA SER A 395 -2.06 -5.41 6.17
C SER A 395 -1.86 -5.37 7.69
N THR A 396 -0.95 -6.17 8.24
CA THR A 396 -0.68 -6.20 9.69
C THR A 396 0.48 -5.30 10.10
N SER A 397 1.51 -5.17 9.27
CA SER A 397 2.60 -4.23 9.49
C SER A 397 2.25 -2.78 9.15
N ARG A 398 1.48 -2.53 8.08
CA ARG A 398 1.08 -1.17 7.65
C ARG A 398 -0.42 -1.09 7.33
N PRO A 399 -1.31 -1.36 8.30
CA PRO A 399 -2.77 -1.25 8.13
C PRO A 399 -3.21 0.16 7.73
N ASP A 400 -2.39 1.18 8.00
CA ASP A 400 -2.66 2.56 7.63
C ASP A 400 -2.53 2.83 6.12
N ILE A 401 -1.78 1.98 5.41
CA ILE A 401 -1.59 1.99 3.95
C ILE A 401 -2.50 0.98 3.27
N TRP A 402 -2.51 -0.26 3.77
CA TRP A 402 -3.14 -1.40 3.11
C TRP A 402 -4.56 -1.69 3.61
N GLY A 403 -5.01 -0.98 4.65
CA GLY A 403 -6.29 -1.18 5.33
C GLY A 403 -6.46 -2.58 5.94
N ARG A 404 -7.72 -2.91 6.29
CA ARG A 404 -8.08 -4.17 6.97
C ARG A 404 -9.41 -4.72 6.46
N GLY A 405 -9.55 -6.04 6.53
CA GLY A 405 -10.80 -6.76 6.23
C GLY A 405 -11.09 -6.93 4.73
N ARG A 406 -12.29 -7.44 4.42
CA ARG A 406 -12.69 -7.94 3.10
C ARG A 406 -12.46 -6.96 1.98
N GLU A 407 -13.01 -5.75 2.11
CA GLU A 407 -12.97 -4.76 1.03
C GLU A 407 -11.54 -4.34 0.71
N ALA A 408 -10.72 -4.15 1.75
CA ALA A 408 -9.31 -3.81 1.60
C ALA A 408 -8.52 -4.94 0.92
N ARG A 409 -8.77 -6.19 1.34
CA ARG A 409 -8.18 -7.38 0.73
C ARG A 409 -8.63 -7.52 -0.73
N GLN A 410 -9.90 -7.27 -1.01
CA GLN A 410 -10.47 -7.35 -2.34
C GLN A 410 -9.83 -6.30 -3.27
N ALA A 411 -9.75 -5.04 -2.83
CA ALA A 411 -9.05 -3.99 -3.56
C ALA A 411 -7.57 -4.32 -3.82
N PHE A 412 -6.87 -4.90 -2.83
CA PHE A 412 -5.52 -5.40 -3.01
C PHE A 412 -5.45 -6.50 -4.08
N MET A 413 -6.31 -7.53 -3.99
CA MET A 413 -6.30 -8.63 -4.95
C MET A 413 -6.69 -8.17 -6.36
N ASP A 414 -7.68 -7.29 -6.51
CA ASP A 414 -8.10 -6.77 -7.80
C ASP A 414 -7.01 -5.95 -8.50
N ARG A 415 -6.21 -5.21 -7.73
CA ARG A 415 -5.06 -4.48 -8.26
C ARG A 415 -3.90 -5.38 -8.66
N TYR A 416 -3.51 -6.32 -7.80
CA TYR A 416 -2.24 -7.04 -7.95
C TYR A 416 -2.36 -8.42 -8.57
N ALA A 417 -3.48 -9.13 -8.38
CA ALA A 417 -3.73 -10.49 -8.86
C ALA A 417 -5.23 -10.77 -9.07
N PRO A 418 -5.89 -10.08 -10.03
CA PRO A 418 -7.34 -10.14 -10.20
C PRO A 418 -7.82 -11.56 -10.53
N PRO A 419 -8.92 -12.03 -9.93
CA PRO A 419 -9.33 -13.44 -9.98
C PRO A 419 -9.68 -13.91 -11.40
N ARG A 420 -9.40 -15.17 -11.71
CA ARG A 420 -9.89 -15.79 -12.95
C ARG A 420 -11.29 -16.36 -12.71
N LEU A 421 -12.28 -15.99 -13.50
CA LEU A 421 -13.63 -16.54 -13.37
C LEU A 421 -13.76 -17.82 -14.20
N ILE A 422 -14.40 -18.86 -13.65
CA ILE A 422 -14.74 -20.08 -14.38
C ILE A 422 -16.21 -20.45 -14.18
N GLU A 423 -16.80 -21.09 -15.18
CA GLU A 423 -18.12 -21.72 -15.08
C GLU A 423 -17.96 -23.14 -14.55
N LYS A 424 -18.63 -23.46 -13.44
CA LYS A 424 -18.78 -24.84 -12.96
C LYS A 424 -20.25 -25.21 -13.00
N LYS A 425 -20.60 -26.24 -13.76
CA LYS A 425 -21.93 -26.85 -13.68
C LYS A 425 -22.02 -27.62 -12.37
N VAL A 426 -22.97 -27.25 -11.53
CA VAL A 426 -23.25 -27.90 -10.25
C VAL A 426 -24.62 -28.53 -10.33
N ARG A 427 -24.69 -29.80 -9.95
CA ARG A 427 -25.93 -30.57 -9.90
C ARG A 427 -26.37 -30.70 -8.45
N LYS A 428 -27.56 -30.18 -8.12
CA LYS A 428 -28.18 -30.34 -6.79
C LYS A 428 -29.53 -31.04 -6.99
N GLY A 429 -29.56 -32.35 -6.74
CA GLY A 429 -30.70 -33.20 -7.06
C GLY A 429 -30.91 -33.36 -8.57
N ARG A 430 -32.14 -33.09 -9.05
CA ARG A 430 -32.50 -33.15 -10.48
C ARG A 430 -32.24 -31.87 -11.26
N ARG A 431 -31.83 -30.78 -10.59
CA ARG A 431 -31.57 -29.49 -11.25
C ARG A 431 -30.06 -29.29 -11.43
N GLU A 432 -29.67 -28.93 -12.65
CA GLU A 432 -28.35 -28.40 -12.97
C GLU A 432 -28.41 -26.88 -12.99
N PHE A 433 -27.44 -26.23 -12.36
CA PHE A 433 -27.23 -24.80 -12.48
C PHE A 433 -25.75 -24.53 -12.73
N THR A 434 -25.48 -23.43 -13.45
CA THR A 434 -24.12 -22.97 -13.69
C THR A 434 -23.74 -22.03 -12.56
N GLN A 435 -22.67 -22.36 -11.85
CA GLN A 435 -22.09 -21.53 -10.81
C GLN A 435 -20.82 -20.85 -11.34
N ILE A 436 -20.69 -19.55 -11.10
CA ILE A 436 -19.46 -18.80 -11.36
C ILE A 436 -18.54 -18.98 -10.16
N ILE A 437 -17.33 -19.48 -10.40
CA ILE A 437 -16.35 -19.67 -9.32
C ILE A 437 -15.12 -18.80 -9.63
N PRO A 438 -14.73 -17.88 -8.73
CA PRO A 438 -13.46 -17.19 -8.83
C PRO A 438 -12.32 -18.13 -8.42
N LEU A 439 -11.30 -18.21 -9.27
CA LEU A 439 -10.02 -18.85 -9.01
C LEU A 439 -8.94 -17.78 -8.80
N ALA A 440 -7.83 -18.16 -8.16
CA ALA A 440 -6.68 -17.28 -7.99
C ALA A 440 -6.19 -16.74 -9.34
N GLY A 441 -5.98 -15.42 -9.37
CA GLY A 441 -5.46 -14.69 -10.53
C GLY A 441 -3.96 -14.86 -10.73
N ASP A 442 -3.49 -14.57 -11.94
CA ASP A 442 -2.05 -14.33 -12.14
C ASP A 442 -1.69 -12.96 -11.57
N PRO A 443 -0.50 -12.81 -10.95
CA PRO A 443 0.03 -11.51 -10.60
C PRO A 443 0.23 -10.65 -11.86
N ILE A 444 -0.33 -9.43 -11.87
CA ILE A 444 -0.17 -8.46 -12.98
C ILE A 444 0.74 -7.28 -12.62
N ARG A 445 1.02 -7.07 -11.34
CA ARG A 445 1.86 -5.99 -10.78
C ARG A 445 2.84 -6.52 -9.73
N GLN A 446 3.36 -7.73 -9.98
CA GLN A 446 4.26 -8.40 -9.04
C GLN A 446 5.56 -7.62 -8.84
N GLU A 447 6.07 -6.97 -9.89
CA GLU A 447 7.29 -6.18 -9.80
C GLU A 447 7.07 -4.92 -8.95
N GLU A 448 5.93 -4.21 -9.09
CA GLU A 448 5.58 -3.10 -8.20
C GLU A 448 5.62 -3.55 -6.72
N LEU A 449 5.05 -4.73 -6.40
CA LEU A 449 5.10 -5.28 -5.04
C LEU A 449 6.51 -5.64 -4.58
N GLN A 450 7.31 -6.27 -5.45
CA GLN A 450 8.70 -6.61 -5.11
C GLN A 450 9.54 -5.36 -4.86
N MET A 451 9.38 -4.33 -5.70
CA MET A 451 10.05 -3.04 -5.52
C MET A 451 9.66 -2.41 -4.18
N ARG A 452 8.36 -2.40 -3.84
CA ARG A 452 7.85 -1.89 -2.55
C ARG A 452 8.41 -2.65 -1.34
N MET A 453 8.68 -3.94 -1.49
CA MET A 453 9.17 -4.77 -0.37
C MET A 453 10.69 -4.75 -0.22
N ARG A 454 11.44 -4.62 -1.31
CA ARG A 454 12.92 -4.74 -1.28
C ARG A 454 13.62 -3.40 -1.13
N GLY A 455 13.00 -2.29 -1.55
CA GLY A 455 13.68 -0.99 -1.56
C GLY A 455 14.94 -0.96 -2.45
N ASP A 456 15.09 -1.93 -3.37
CA ASP A 456 16.31 -2.08 -4.17
C ASP A 456 16.46 -0.95 -5.21
N GLY A 457 17.71 -0.54 -5.44
CA GLY A 457 18.07 0.56 -6.33
C GLY A 457 17.68 0.35 -7.79
N TYR A 458 17.40 -0.89 -8.20
CA TYR A 458 16.94 -1.19 -9.56
C TYR A 458 15.49 -0.73 -9.76
N GLY A 459 14.58 -1.11 -8.84
CA GLY A 459 13.23 -0.58 -8.79
C GLY A 459 13.17 0.93 -8.59
N TYR A 460 14.07 1.47 -7.76
CA TYR A 460 14.21 2.91 -7.59
C TYR A 460 14.66 3.62 -8.87
N SER A 461 15.65 3.10 -9.61
CA SER A 461 16.08 3.72 -10.87
C SER A 461 14.96 3.74 -11.92
N ILE A 462 14.04 2.76 -11.86
CA ILE A 462 12.83 2.70 -12.66
C ILE A 462 11.84 3.78 -12.18
N MET A 463 11.62 3.91 -10.87
CA MET A 463 10.70 4.89 -10.26
C MET A 463 11.20 6.34 -10.30
N GLU A 464 12.46 6.62 -10.00
CA GLU A 464 13.07 7.95 -10.16
C GLU A 464 12.98 8.42 -11.61
N LYS A 465 13.07 7.51 -12.58
CA LYS A 465 12.90 7.84 -14.00
C LYS A 465 11.42 7.91 -14.41
N ALA A 466 10.53 7.11 -13.80
CA ALA A 466 9.09 7.11 -14.09
C ALA A 466 8.32 8.26 -13.41
N VAL A 467 8.75 8.66 -12.22
CA VAL A 467 8.08 9.57 -11.28
C VAL A 467 8.88 10.85 -11.04
N LYS A 468 9.98 11.12 -11.77
CA LYS A 468 10.40 12.50 -12.00
C LYS A 468 9.22 13.23 -12.64
N LEU A 469 8.47 13.92 -11.79
CA LEU A 469 7.37 14.77 -12.18
C LEU A 469 7.85 15.63 -13.34
N PRO A 470 7.09 15.73 -14.44
CA PRO A 470 7.36 16.76 -15.43
C PRO A 470 7.40 18.08 -14.68
N GLN A 471 8.52 18.80 -14.80
CA GLN A 471 8.44 20.25 -14.67
C GLN A 471 7.36 20.70 -15.67
N GLU A 472 6.53 21.65 -15.27
CA GLU A 472 5.58 22.29 -16.19
C GLU A 472 6.30 22.60 -17.51
N PRO A 473 5.62 22.56 -18.67
CA PRO A 473 6.20 23.14 -19.87
C PRO A 473 6.64 24.55 -19.47
N GLU A 474 7.94 24.85 -19.60
CA GLU A 474 8.47 26.19 -19.32
C GLU A 474 7.54 27.17 -20.00
N SER A 475 6.84 27.99 -19.21
CA SER A 475 6.08 29.09 -19.75
C SER A 475 7.05 29.87 -20.61
N ALA A 476 6.69 30.11 -21.86
CA ALA A 476 7.54 30.77 -22.85
C ALA A 476 7.92 32.23 -22.50
N ASP A 477 7.63 32.69 -21.29
CA ASP A 477 8.01 33.98 -20.76
C ASP A 477 8.90 33.79 -19.51
N GLY A 478 10.18 34.11 -19.69
CA GLY A 478 11.23 34.01 -18.67
C GLY A 478 11.08 34.99 -17.51
N ALA A 479 10.08 34.79 -16.65
CA ALA A 479 10.01 35.45 -15.35
C ALA A 479 10.68 34.57 -14.28
N GLN A 480 11.92 34.88 -13.94
CA GLN A 480 12.59 34.34 -12.76
C GLN A 480 11.80 34.76 -11.50
N VAL A 481 11.05 33.82 -10.90
CA VAL A 481 10.53 34.00 -9.54
C VAL A 481 11.64 33.61 -8.57
N THR A 482 12.43 34.60 -8.16
CA THR A 482 13.35 34.47 -7.02
C THR A 482 12.54 34.20 -5.75
N SER A 483 12.76 33.04 -5.12
CA SER A 483 12.18 32.72 -3.82
C SER A 483 12.76 33.61 -2.72
N ARG A 484 12.01 34.63 -2.30
CA ARG A 484 12.18 35.22 -0.97
C ARG A 484 11.20 34.54 -0.02
N TYR A 485 11.74 33.61 0.74
CA TYR A 485 11.07 32.94 1.85
C TYR A 485 10.93 33.96 2.99
N THR A 486 9.72 34.41 3.28
CA THR A 486 9.37 35.02 4.58
C THR A 486 8.43 34.07 5.28
N SER A 487 8.94 33.43 6.33
CA SER A 487 8.19 32.54 7.22
C SER A 487 7.03 33.30 7.87
N PRO A 488 5.77 32.82 7.80
CA PRO A 488 4.71 33.37 8.62
C PRO A 488 4.71 32.71 10.00
N THR A 489 4.74 33.59 10.99
CA THR A 489 4.62 33.37 12.43
C THR A 489 3.42 32.52 12.85
N ASN A 490 3.58 31.87 14.02
CA ASN A 490 2.63 31.08 14.80
C ASN A 490 1.14 31.50 14.75
N PRO A 491 0.22 30.53 14.86
CA PRO A 491 -1.23 30.77 14.89
C PRO A 491 -1.70 31.33 16.24
N VAL A 492 -2.38 32.48 16.18
CA VAL A 492 -3.30 32.97 17.22
C VAL A 492 -4.68 32.35 16.94
N GLY A 493 -5.49 31.90 17.90
CA GLY A 493 -5.29 31.65 19.31
C GLY A 493 -6.39 30.74 19.87
N TRP A 494 -6.11 30.11 21.00
CA TRP A 494 -7.11 29.48 21.86
C TRP A 494 -6.90 30.07 23.26
N LYS A 495 -7.83 30.93 23.71
CA LYS A 495 -7.84 31.48 25.07
C LYS A 495 -8.37 30.42 26.02
N GLY A 496 -7.51 29.92 26.89
CA GLY A 496 -7.94 29.25 28.12
C GLY A 496 -8.62 30.25 29.05
N SER A 497 -9.85 29.94 29.46
CA SER A 497 -10.51 30.64 30.56
C SER A 497 -9.99 30.07 31.88
N GLN A 498 -9.03 30.76 32.48
CA GLN A 498 -8.86 30.73 33.93
C GLN A 498 -10.00 31.55 34.57
N ARG A 499 -10.67 30.97 35.56
CA ARG A 499 -11.30 31.73 36.64
C ARG A 499 -10.59 31.30 37.92
N GLU A 500 -9.81 32.22 38.48
CA GLU A 500 -9.47 32.22 39.90
C GLU A 500 -10.59 32.90 40.69
N GLY A 501 -10.77 32.47 41.94
CA GLY A 501 -11.65 33.16 42.88
C GLY A 501 -11.95 32.33 44.13
N VAL A 502 -11.00 32.39 45.08
CA VAL A 502 -11.09 32.07 46.54
C VAL A 502 -11.25 30.61 46.95
#